data_AF-A0A3Q1B3I2-F1
#
_entry.id   AF-A0A3Q1B3I2-F1
#
_cell.length_a   1.000
_cell.length_b   1.000
_cell.length_c   1.000
_cell.angle_alpha   90.00
_cell.angle_beta   90.00
_cell.angle_gamma   90.00
#
_symmetry.space_group_name_H-M   'P 1'
#
loop_
_entity.id
_entity.type
_entity.pdbx_description
1 polymer ?
#
loop_
_entity_poly.entity_id
_entity_poly.type
_entity_poly.pdbx_seq_one_letter_code
_entity_poly.pdbx_strand_id
1 'polypeptide(L)'
;LAACLYPELLTDQSFPLDVRLRAQRLLEACDGGSVGSYTASSGLLHVRQSIAEFIIKRDAGVPSCTKNVFISSGSQKIIVRLLASGEGEIQTGVLTPMPSPHTLPTLLDEGEVALVPYRLVEERGWAVDLDELHRAVTTARGRCQPRPFFKSQSSTIFT
;
A
#
# COMPACT_ATOMS: atom_id res chain seq x y z
N LEU A 1 -3.56 11.87 17.87
CA LEU A 1 -4.51 12.43 16.87
C LEU A 1 -5.26 13.62 17.44
N ALA A 2 -6.07 13.45 18.50
CA ALA A 2 -6.78 14.57 19.13
C ALA A 2 -5.86 15.77 19.47
N ALA A 3 -4.74 15.52 20.17
CA ALA A 3 -3.75 16.55 20.49
C ALA A 3 -3.02 17.15 19.27
N CYS A 4 -3.07 16.52 18.09
CA CYS A 4 -2.51 17.07 16.86
C CYS A 4 -3.52 17.98 16.13
N LEU A 5 -4.82 17.70 16.28
CA LEU A 5 -5.91 18.51 15.72
C LEU A 5 -6.21 19.73 16.58
N TYR A 6 -6.03 19.60 17.90
CA TYR A 6 -6.25 20.67 18.88
C TYR A 6 -5.03 20.77 19.81
N PRO A 7 -4.01 21.56 19.43
CA PRO A 7 -2.72 21.64 20.15
C PRO A 7 -2.82 22.12 21.60
N GLU A 8 -3.90 22.80 22.00
CA GLU A 8 -4.12 23.22 23.39
C GLU A 8 -4.13 22.02 24.37
N LEU A 9 -4.54 20.83 23.89
CA LEU A 9 -4.51 19.58 24.65
C LEU A 9 -3.10 19.09 25.01
N LEU A 10 -2.04 19.66 24.42
CA LEU A 10 -0.66 19.31 24.78
C LEU A 10 -0.30 19.74 26.21
N THR A 11 -1.02 20.73 26.76
CA THR A 11 -0.82 21.19 28.14
C THR A 11 -1.60 20.37 29.16
N ASP A 12 -2.59 19.61 28.70
CA ASP A 12 -3.43 18.79 29.56
C ASP A 12 -2.64 17.60 30.14
N GLN A 13 -2.77 17.38 31.44
CA GLN A 13 -2.15 16.28 32.18
C GLN A 13 -2.95 14.98 32.06
N SER A 14 -4.17 15.02 31.51
CA SER A 14 -5.01 13.85 31.25
C SER A 14 -4.40 12.91 30.19
N PHE A 15 -3.61 13.45 29.27
CA PHE A 15 -2.91 12.66 28.27
C PHE A 15 -1.58 12.10 28.80
N PRO A 16 -1.29 10.82 28.53
CA PRO A 16 0.01 10.23 28.82
C PRO A 16 1.16 11.05 28.21
N LEU A 17 2.30 11.09 28.91
CA LEU A 17 3.46 11.88 28.48
C LEU A 17 3.95 11.48 27.08
N ASP A 18 3.96 10.19 26.76
CA ASP A 18 4.39 9.69 25.46
C ASP A 18 3.46 10.14 24.32
N VAL A 19 2.14 10.22 24.57
CA VAL A 19 1.17 10.74 23.61
C VAL A 19 1.43 12.20 23.29
N ARG A 20 1.66 13.02 24.33
CA ARG A 20 1.96 14.46 24.16
C ARG A 20 3.26 14.68 23.42
N LEU A 21 4.32 13.95 23.79
CA LEU A 21 5.61 14.02 23.11
C LEU A 21 5.52 13.58 21.64
N ARG A 22 4.76 12.53 21.33
CA ARG A 22 4.54 12.09 19.93
C ARG A 22 3.76 13.14 19.14
N ALA A 23 2.73 13.72 19.74
CA ALA A 23 1.93 14.76 19.09
C ALA A 23 2.76 16.03 18.83
N GLN A 24 3.55 16.47 19.81
CA GLN A 24 4.45 17.61 19.68
C GLN A 24 5.48 17.40 18.57
N ARG A 25 6.20 16.27 18.57
CA ARG A 25 7.18 15.95 17.50
C ARG A 25 6.57 15.94 16.11
N LEU A 26 5.33 15.45 15.98
CA LEU A 26 4.62 15.45 14.70
C LEU A 26 4.29 16.87 14.25
N LEU A 27 3.81 17.72 15.15
CA LEU A 27 3.50 19.12 14.86
C LEU A 27 4.77 19.90 14.48
N GLU A 28 5.88 19.70 15.20
CA GLU A 28 7.19 20.29 14.88
C GLU A 28 7.71 19.87 13.50
N ALA A 29 7.35 18.66 13.05
CA ALA A 29 7.71 18.19 11.72
C ALA A 29 6.84 18.80 10.61
N CYS A 30 5.64 19.29 10.93
CA CYS A 30 4.75 19.94 9.98
C CYS A 30 5.09 21.43 9.81
N ASP A 31 5.08 21.91 8.57
CA ASP A 31 5.28 23.33 8.32
C ASP A 31 4.18 24.15 9.01
N GLY A 32 4.60 25.20 9.73
CA GLY A 32 3.69 26.05 10.50
C GLY A 32 3.07 25.40 11.74
N GLY A 33 3.57 24.22 12.18
CA GLY A 33 3.08 23.59 13.41
C GLY A 33 1.66 23.06 13.32
N SER A 34 1.14 22.84 12.10
CA SER A 34 -0.25 22.45 11.86
C SER A 34 -0.34 21.20 11.02
N VAL A 35 -1.19 20.24 11.43
CA VAL A 35 -1.47 19.04 10.63
C VAL A 35 -2.25 19.32 9.33
N GLY A 36 -2.75 20.55 9.16
CA GLY A 36 -3.43 20.99 7.94
C GLY A 36 -2.47 21.50 6.85
N SER A 37 -1.16 21.60 7.13
CA SER A 37 -0.21 22.06 6.13
C SER A 37 0.02 21.00 5.05
N TYR A 38 0.29 21.48 3.82
CA TYR A 38 0.68 20.59 2.75
C TYR A 38 2.03 19.95 3.07
N THR A 39 2.16 18.69 2.69
CA THR A 39 3.43 17.96 2.78
C THR A 39 3.97 17.70 1.39
N ALA A 40 5.25 17.31 1.29
CA ALA A 40 5.81 16.83 0.04
C ALA A 40 4.94 15.71 -0.57
N SER A 41 4.95 15.55 -1.89
CA SER A 41 4.13 14.54 -2.59
C SER A 41 4.36 13.10 -2.12
N SER A 42 5.56 12.80 -1.61
CA SER A 42 5.90 11.51 -1.01
C SER A 42 5.37 11.32 0.42
N GLY A 43 4.90 12.38 1.06
CA GLY A 43 4.51 12.47 2.47
C GLY A 43 5.57 13.11 3.36
N LEU A 44 5.19 13.33 4.63
CA LEU A 44 6.01 14.00 5.65
C LEU A 44 7.31 13.24 5.93
N LEU A 45 8.46 13.92 5.83
CA LEU A 45 9.79 13.30 5.96
C LEU A 45 9.95 12.54 7.29
N HIS A 46 9.55 13.15 8.40
CA HIS A 46 9.62 12.56 9.73
C HIS A 46 8.86 11.23 9.84
N VAL A 47 7.67 11.17 9.25
CA VAL A 47 6.84 9.94 9.23
C VAL A 47 7.49 8.88 8.36
N ARG A 48 8.02 9.25 7.19
CA ARG A 48 8.72 8.32 6.30
C ARG A 48 9.96 7.72 6.93
N GLN A 49 10.73 8.51 7.69
CA GLN A 49 11.88 8.02 8.45
C GLN A 49 11.44 7.01 9.51
N SER A 50 10.40 7.34 10.28
CA SER A 50 9.84 6.43 11.29
C SER A 50 9.36 5.11 10.67
N ILE A 51 8.76 5.15 9.46
CA ILE A 51 8.36 3.95 8.71
C ILE A 51 9.60 3.13 8.28
N ALA A 52 10.63 3.78 7.73
CA ALA A 52 11.85 3.07 7.32
C ALA A 52 12.53 2.38 8.51
N GLU A 53 12.66 3.05 9.65
CA GLU A 53 13.18 2.47 10.89
C GLU A 53 12.33 1.30 11.40
N PHE A 54 11.00 1.43 11.32
CA PHE A 54 10.09 0.34 11.68
C PHE A 54 10.30 -0.88 10.77
N ILE A 55 10.43 -0.69 9.46
CA ILE A 55 10.69 -1.77 8.50
C ILE A 55 12.02 -2.47 8.83
N ILE A 56 13.08 -1.71 9.11
CA ILE A 56 14.38 -2.28 9.51
C ILE A 56 14.23 -3.16 10.76
N LYS A 57 13.50 -2.68 11.78
CA LYS A 57 13.27 -3.44 13.02
C LYS A 57 12.44 -4.70 12.79
N ARG A 58 11.38 -4.60 11.99
CA ARG A 58 10.48 -5.72 11.65
C ARG A 58 11.22 -6.80 10.86
N ASP A 59 12.05 -6.39 9.90
CA ASP A 59 12.74 -7.28 8.96
C ASP A 59 14.14 -7.67 9.47
N ALA A 60 14.34 -7.69 10.80
CA ALA A 60 15.56 -8.15 11.47
C ALA A 60 16.87 -7.51 10.94
N GLY A 61 16.84 -6.22 10.62
CA GLY A 61 18.02 -5.45 10.22
C GLY A 61 18.20 -5.27 8.71
N VAL A 62 17.27 -5.75 7.88
CA VAL A 62 17.30 -5.47 6.43
C VAL A 62 17.21 -3.95 6.20
N PRO A 63 18.16 -3.33 5.46
CA PRO A 63 18.17 -1.89 5.23
C PRO A 63 16.89 -1.39 4.53
N SER A 64 16.31 -0.32 5.05
CA SER A 64 15.18 0.39 4.42
C SER A 64 15.55 1.86 4.23
N CYS A 65 15.24 2.41 3.06
CA CYS A 65 15.56 3.80 2.71
C CYS A 65 14.31 4.65 2.70
N THR A 66 14.34 5.79 3.40
CA THR A 66 13.26 6.79 3.43
C THR A 66 12.83 7.26 2.04
N LYS A 67 13.75 7.29 1.06
CA LYS A 67 13.45 7.67 -0.34
C LYS A 67 12.52 6.68 -1.06
N ASN A 68 12.46 5.44 -0.58
CA ASN A 68 11.61 4.38 -1.13
C ASN A 68 10.26 4.28 -0.42
N VAL A 69 10.01 5.13 0.58
CA VAL A 69 8.74 5.18 1.31
C VAL A 69 7.88 6.28 0.72
N PHE A 70 6.67 5.93 0.30
CA PHE A 70 5.65 6.85 -0.19
C PHE A 70 4.37 6.65 0.61
N ILE A 71 3.82 7.75 1.13
CA ILE A 71 2.56 7.75 1.87
C ILE A 71 1.43 8.05 0.89
N SER A 72 0.43 7.17 0.83
CA SER A 72 -0.74 7.34 -0.03
C SER A 72 -2.04 7.14 0.74
N SER A 73 -3.12 7.75 0.24
CA SER A 73 -4.50 7.51 0.69
C SER A 73 -5.03 6.18 0.14
N GLY A 74 -4.47 5.07 0.63
CA GLY A 74 -4.85 3.71 0.24
C GLY A 74 -3.83 3.04 -0.68
N SER A 75 -3.68 1.73 -0.50
CA SER A 75 -2.65 0.93 -1.18
C SER A 75 -3.07 0.50 -2.59
N GLN A 76 -4.34 0.17 -2.82
CA GLN A 76 -4.79 -0.38 -4.09
C GLN A 76 -4.64 0.63 -5.25
N LYS A 77 -5.06 1.88 -5.04
CA LYS A 77 -5.02 2.92 -6.07
C LYS A 77 -3.59 3.26 -6.51
N ILE A 78 -2.65 3.33 -5.57
CA ILE A 78 -1.24 3.61 -5.91
C ILE A 78 -0.62 2.44 -6.67
N ILE A 79 -0.93 1.19 -6.29
CA ILE A 79 -0.41 0.01 -6.98
C ILE A 79 -0.94 -0.04 -8.42
N VAL A 80 -2.25 0.19 -8.63
CA VAL A 80 -2.80 0.23 -9.98
C VAL A 80 -2.15 1.31 -10.83
N ARG A 81 -1.97 2.53 -10.29
CA ARG A 81 -1.27 3.62 -11.00
C ARG A 81 0.17 3.27 -11.36
N LEU A 82 0.90 2.63 -10.44
CA LEU A 82 2.27 2.18 -10.69
C LEU A 82 2.33 1.11 -11.79
N LEU A 83 1.34 0.23 -11.84
CA LEU A 83 1.25 -0.82 -12.85
C LEU A 83 0.80 -0.27 -14.21
N ALA A 84 -0.13 0.70 -14.21
CA ALA A 84 -0.64 1.36 -15.42
C ALA A 84 0.42 2.24 -16.10
N SER A 85 1.38 2.79 -15.35
CA SER A 85 2.47 3.63 -15.88
C SER A 85 3.50 2.87 -16.74
N GLY A 86 3.23 1.63 -17.14
CA GLY A 86 4.10 0.85 -18.02
C GLY A 86 4.07 1.37 -19.46
N GLU A 87 5.24 1.60 -20.05
CA GLU A 87 5.38 1.96 -21.46
C GLU A 87 5.10 0.74 -22.37
N GLY A 88 4.24 0.92 -23.38
CA GLY A 88 3.99 -0.10 -24.40
C GLY A 88 2.74 0.19 -25.24
N GLU A 89 2.69 -0.35 -26.47
CA GLU A 89 1.51 -0.30 -27.35
C GLU A 89 0.38 -1.22 -26.88
N ILE A 90 0.69 -2.19 -26.00
CA ILE A 90 -0.23 -3.22 -25.53
C ILE A 90 -0.61 -2.92 -24.08
N GLN A 91 -1.91 -2.97 -23.77
CA GLN A 91 -2.46 -2.75 -22.43
C GLN A 91 -1.76 -3.59 -21.37
N THR A 92 -1.45 -3.01 -20.21
CA THR A 92 -0.88 -3.75 -19.07
C THR A 92 -1.94 -4.66 -18.47
N GLY A 93 -1.59 -5.92 -18.19
CA GLY A 93 -2.44 -6.88 -17.50
C GLY A 93 -1.95 -7.14 -16.08
N VAL A 94 -2.87 -7.39 -15.14
CA VAL A 94 -2.57 -7.62 -13.73
C VAL A 94 -3.12 -8.97 -13.28
N LEU A 95 -2.20 -9.84 -12.85
CA LEU A 95 -2.52 -11.17 -12.33
C LEU A 95 -3.27 -11.06 -11.00
N THR A 96 -4.53 -11.46 -10.98
CA THR A 96 -5.44 -11.28 -9.84
C THR A 96 -5.91 -12.64 -9.30
N PRO A 97 -5.69 -12.94 -8.01
CA PRO A 97 -6.19 -14.17 -7.41
C PRO A 97 -7.71 -14.17 -7.32
N MET A 98 -8.33 -15.30 -7.62
CA MET A 98 -9.76 -15.52 -7.39
C MET A 98 -9.95 -16.45 -6.18
N PRO A 99 -10.80 -16.06 -5.21
CA PRO A 99 -11.62 -14.85 -5.13
C PRO A 99 -10.84 -13.58 -4.77
N SER A 100 -11.21 -12.44 -5.38
CA SER A 100 -10.64 -11.11 -5.10
C SER A 100 -11.65 -10.16 -4.45
N PRO A 101 -11.21 -9.11 -3.71
CA PRO A 101 -12.10 -8.06 -3.23
C PRO A 101 -12.90 -7.40 -4.36
N HIS A 102 -14.20 -7.13 -4.15
CA HIS A 102 -15.10 -6.58 -5.16
C HIS A 102 -14.70 -5.19 -5.70
N THR A 103 -13.87 -4.44 -4.98
CA THR A 103 -13.40 -3.11 -5.40
C THR A 103 -12.26 -3.18 -6.43
N LEU A 104 -11.56 -4.32 -6.53
CA LEU A 104 -10.37 -4.44 -7.37
C LEU A 104 -10.69 -4.33 -8.88
N PRO A 105 -11.74 -4.97 -9.43
CA PRO A 105 -12.09 -4.80 -10.84
C PRO A 105 -12.36 -3.35 -11.22
N THR A 106 -13.12 -2.60 -10.42
CA THR A 106 -13.41 -1.18 -10.66
C THR A 106 -12.14 -0.34 -10.66
N LEU A 107 -11.22 -0.60 -9.72
CA LEU A 107 -9.95 0.12 -9.66
C LEU A 107 -9.04 -0.17 -10.86
N LEU A 108 -9.03 -1.41 -11.37
CA LEU A 108 -8.25 -1.79 -12.55
C LEU A 108 -8.82 -1.15 -13.81
N ASP A 109 -10.14 -1.09 -13.92
CA ASP A 109 -10.84 -0.41 -15.02
C ASP A 109 -10.54 1.09 -15.05
N GLU A 110 -10.60 1.77 -13.90
CA GLU A 110 -10.18 3.18 -13.76
C GLU A 110 -8.71 3.42 -14.16
N GLY A 111 -7.86 2.40 -14.02
CA GLY A 111 -6.45 2.46 -14.36
C GLY A 111 -6.14 2.01 -15.79
N GLU A 112 -7.14 1.66 -16.60
CA GLU A 112 -6.98 1.04 -17.92
C GLU A 112 -6.08 -0.22 -17.89
N VAL A 113 -6.15 -0.98 -16.80
CA VAL A 113 -5.36 -2.22 -16.61
C VAL A 113 -6.26 -3.43 -16.79
N ALA A 114 -5.84 -4.37 -17.65
CA ALA A 114 -6.57 -5.61 -17.87
C ALA A 114 -6.49 -6.54 -16.64
N LEU A 115 -7.62 -7.03 -16.16
CA LEU A 115 -7.67 -8.03 -15.09
C LEU A 115 -7.35 -9.42 -15.68
N VAL A 116 -6.31 -10.07 -15.17
CA VAL A 116 -5.93 -11.45 -15.55
C VAL A 116 -6.18 -12.38 -14.37
N PRO A 117 -7.32 -13.10 -14.32
CA PRO A 117 -7.66 -13.91 -13.16
C PRO A 117 -6.87 -15.23 -13.14
N TYR A 118 -6.44 -15.66 -11.95
CA TYR A 118 -5.94 -17.01 -11.70
C TYR A 118 -6.65 -17.62 -10.49
N ARG A 119 -6.91 -18.92 -10.53
CA ARG A 119 -7.60 -19.60 -9.44
C ARG A 119 -6.63 -19.99 -8.32
N LEU A 120 -7.08 -19.80 -7.09
CA LEU A 120 -6.42 -20.36 -5.91
C LEU A 120 -6.97 -21.76 -5.64
N VAL A 121 -6.14 -22.63 -5.04
CA VAL A 121 -6.52 -24.00 -4.70
C VAL A 121 -7.11 -24.01 -3.30
N GLU A 122 -8.44 -24.13 -3.21
CA GLU A 122 -9.18 -24.10 -1.94
C GLU A 122 -8.75 -25.24 -1.01
N GLU A 123 -8.54 -26.44 -1.54
CA GLU A 123 -8.14 -27.64 -0.79
C GLU A 123 -6.75 -27.51 -0.15
N ARG A 124 -5.93 -26.59 -0.65
CA ARG A 124 -4.59 -26.29 -0.13
C ARG A 124 -4.56 -24.98 0.67
N GLY A 125 -5.72 -24.53 1.15
CA GLY A 125 -5.84 -23.30 1.94
C GLY A 125 -5.66 -22.04 1.11
N TRP A 126 -6.31 -21.99 -0.06
CA TRP A 126 -6.21 -20.87 -1.00
C TRP A 126 -4.77 -20.62 -1.49
N ALA A 127 -4.01 -21.70 -1.70
CA ALA A 127 -2.63 -21.62 -2.17
C ALA A 127 -2.56 -21.23 -3.66
N VAL A 128 -1.46 -20.58 -4.04
CA VAL A 128 -1.15 -20.29 -5.45
C VAL A 128 -0.62 -21.56 -6.12
N ASP A 129 -1.24 -21.95 -7.23
CA ASP A 129 -0.73 -23.00 -8.12
C ASP A 129 0.05 -22.38 -9.28
N LEU A 130 1.30 -22.85 -9.47
CA LEU A 130 2.19 -22.37 -10.51
C LEU A 130 1.71 -22.76 -11.91
N ASP A 131 1.06 -23.93 -12.05
CA ASP A 131 0.55 -24.38 -13.35
C ASP A 131 -0.63 -23.50 -13.78
N GLU A 132 -1.53 -23.18 -12.86
CA GLU A 132 -2.64 -22.24 -13.08
C GLU A 132 -2.12 -20.83 -13.37
N LEU A 133 -1.09 -20.37 -12.66
CA LEU A 133 -0.45 -19.08 -12.93
C LEU A 133 0.16 -19.05 -14.34
N HIS A 134 0.84 -20.13 -14.75
CA HIS A 134 1.42 -20.27 -16.07
C HIS A 134 0.35 -20.27 -17.16
N ARG A 135 -0.77 -20.98 -16.94
CA ARG A 135 -1.93 -20.98 -17.82
C ARG A 135 -2.52 -19.57 -17.97
N ALA A 136 -2.71 -18.84 -16.87
CA ALA A 136 -3.24 -17.48 -16.86
C ALA A 136 -2.34 -16.51 -17.63
N VAL A 137 -1.03 -16.57 -17.39
CA VAL A 137 -0.03 -15.77 -18.12
C VAL A 137 -0.03 -16.08 -19.61
N THR A 138 -0.04 -17.36 -19.98
CA THR A 138 0.01 -17.79 -21.39
C THR A 138 -1.25 -17.42 -22.14
N THR A 139 -2.42 -17.49 -21.49
CA THR A 139 -3.70 -17.05 -22.07
C THR A 139 -3.76 -15.53 -22.24
N ALA A 140 -3.15 -14.78 -21.31
CA ALA A 140 -3.09 -13.33 -21.35
C ALA A 140 -2.09 -12.79 -22.39
N ARG A 141 -1.00 -13.53 -22.62
CA ARG A 141 0.01 -13.23 -23.64
C ARG A 141 -0.67 -13.18 -25.03
N GLY A 142 -0.65 -12.00 -25.64
CA GLY A 142 -1.31 -11.71 -26.92
C GLY A 142 -2.50 -10.74 -26.79
N ARG A 143 -3.09 -10.59 -25.60
CA ARG A 143 -4.12 -9.58 -25.31
C ARG A 143 -3.60 -8.43 -24.46
N CYS A 144 -2.72 -8.73 -23.51
CA CYS A 144 -2.12 -7.75 -22.61
C CYS A 144 -0.67 -8.15 -22.24
N GLN A 145 0.07 -7.23 -21.61
CA GLN A 145 1.35 -7.54 -20.99
C GLN A 145 1.16 -7.90 -19.51
N PRO A 146 1.13 -9.19 -19.13
CA PRO A 146 0.85 -9.59 -17.75
C PRO A 146 2.01 -9.21 -16.82
N ARG A 147 1.70 -8.41 -15.81
CA ARG A 147 2.56 -8.05 -14.69
C ARG A 147 2.07 -8.72 -13.41
N PRO A 148 2.99 -9.14 -12.52
CA PRO A 148 2.60 -9.72 -11.25
C PRO A 148 1.94 -8.67 -10.36
N PHE A 149 0.75 -8.99 -9.86
CA PHE A 149 0.11 -8.26 -8.77
C PHE A 149 -0.10 -9.25 -7.63
N PHE A 150 0.73 -9.13 -6.61
CA PHE A 150 0.65 -10.00 -5.45
C PHE A 150 0.04 -9.23 -4.29
N LYS A 151 -1.19 -9.59 -3.91
CA LYS A 151 -1.76 -9.18 -2.63
C LYS A 151 -1.73 -10.38 -1.69
N SER A 152 -0.73 -10.43 -0.81
CA SER A 152 -0.76 -11.29 0.37
C SER A 152 -1.93 -10.86 1.25
N GLN A 153 -2.98 -11.68 1.31
CA GLN A 153 -3.92 -11.62 2.43
C GLN A 153 -3.41 -12.64 3.45
N SER A 154 -3.10 -12.18 4.66
CA SER A 154 -3.19 -13.06 5.82
C SER A 154 -4.54 -13.77 5.75
N SER A 155 -4.54 -15.08 6.00
CA SER A 155 -5.62 -16.05 5.83
C SER A 155 -6.92 -15.78 6.61
N THR A 156 -7.15 -14.55 7.08
CA THR A 156 -8.22 -14.17 8.02
C THR A 156 -9.49 -13.65 7.33
N ILE A 157 -9.55 -13.56 6.00
CA ILE A 157 -10.77 -13.09 5.30
C ILE A 157 -11.81 -14.20 5.09
N PHE A 158 -11.46 -15.47 5.28
CA PHE A 158 -12.35 -16.60 5.03
C PHE A 158 -12.45 -17.55 6.24
N THR A 159 -12.92 -17.02 7.37
CA THR A 159 -13.54 -17.79 8.47
C THR A 159 -14.85 -17.16 8.85
#